data_AF-A0A933WAH9-F1
#
_entry.id   AF-A0A933WAH9-F1
#
_cell.length_a   1.000
_cell.length_b   1.000
_cell.length_c   1.000
_cell.angle_alpha   90.00
_cell.angle_beta   90.00
_cell.angle_gamma   90.00
#
_symmetry.space_group_name_H-M   'P 1'
#
loop_
_entity.id
_entity.type
_entity.pdbx_description
1 polymer ?
#
loop_
_entity_poly.entity_id
_entity_poly.type
_entity_poly.pdbx_seq_one_letter_code
_entity_poly.pdbx_strand_id
1 'polypeptide(L)'
;MVLGLDIGFGDIKAVHGEGVFRMPTAVAHAKSGLLELGEFAGNEEEFVFGGKAYHLGEKALEKALPTRSFDFLKKYAPLLAYKAVKDTGKKVSRLAVGLPLAWYTPPNRKFFTSALKKFEVNGETISFDQVDIYPQGVGILMDYRFGADGKELPGTVIDGLVVDIGFNTVDVVVFSDGAAVKSDSAMFERAGVSRIAQDLIQAMQVECAINLSEQEAKKALLEGGIRVYGAEKDLTVTIEAIAEDYVEWLLDILASRWEDKLQRSGKLIIAGGGAHFLARAVPQRYADIVHVPELPEFANARGFYKASLAKDS
;
A
#
# COMPACT_ATOMS: atom_id res chain seq x y z
N MET A 1 -17.49 12.81 6.44
CA MET A 1 -16.38 13.02 5.47
C MET A 1 -16.12 11.73 4.69
N VAL A 2 -15.39 11.82 3.57
CA VAL A 2 -14.88 10.66 2.82
C VAL A 2 -13.53 10.22 3.41
N LEU A 3 -13.33 8.91 3.55
CA LEU A 3 -12.04 8.30 3.88
C LEU A 3 -11.62 7.37 2.73
N GLY A 4 -10.51 7.68 2.07
CA GLY A 4 -9.83 6.77 1.16
C GLY A 4 -8.93 5.82 1.93
N LEU A 5 -9.10 4.52 1.74
CA LEU A 5 -8.44 3.47 2.52
C LEU A 5 -7.86 2.40 1.59
N ASP A 6 -6.55 2.27 1.57
CA ASP A 6 -5.85 1.18 0.90
C ASP A 6 -5.42 0.12 1.93
N ILE A 7 -6.13 -1.02 1.96
CA ILE A 7 -5.82 -2.14 2.85
C ILE A 7 -4.79 -3.05 2.15
N GLY A 8 -3.55 -2.58 2.10
CA GLY A 8 -2.42 -3.40 1.63
C GLY A 8 -2.04 -4.49 2.64
N PHE A 9 -1.25 -5.49 2.23
CA PHE A 9 -0.86 -6.60 3.13
C PHE A 9 0.23 -6.27 4.14
N GLY A 10 1.04 -5.24 3.87
CA GLY A 10 2.09 -4.78 4.79
C GLY A 10 1.61 -3.63 5.66
N ASP A 11 1.06 -2.60 5.02
CA ASP A 11 0.59 -1.38 5.67
C ASP A 11 -0.76 -0.96 5.09
N ILE A 12 -1.65 -0.50 5.96
CA ILE A 12 -2.87 0.24 5.62
C ILE A 12 -2.49 1.70 5.42
N LYS A 13 -2.94 2.31 4.33
CA LYS A 13 -2.80 3.74 4.07
C LYS A 13 -4.17 4.39 4.02
N ALA A 14 -4.30 5.52 4.69
CA ALA A 14 -5.55 6.24 4.78
C ALA A 14 -5.35 7.71 4.41
N VAL A 15 -6.36 8.27 3.73
CA VAL A 15 -6.37 9.66 3.26
C VAL A 15 -7.75 10.29 3.52
N HIS A 16 -7.78 11.47 4.14
CA HIS A 16 -8.97 12.28 4.33
C HIS A 16 -8.67 13.78 4.13
N GLY A 17 -9.09 14.36 3.01
CA GLY A 17 -8.66 15.73 2.66
C GLY A 17 -7.14 15.80 2.58
N GLU A 18 -6.52 16.72 3.33
CA GLU A 18 -5.06 16.84 3.42
C GLU A 18 -4.42 15.88 4.45
N GLY A 19 -5.22 15.22 5.29
CA GLY A 19 -4.70 14.30 6.30
C GLY A 19 -4.37 12.94 5.72
N VAL A 20 -3.18 12.43 6.03
CA VAL A 20 -2.74 11.08 5.68
C VAL A 20 -2.17 10.37 6.91
N PHE A 21 -2.40 9.06 7.01
CA PHE A 21 -1.72 8.24 8.02
C PHE A 21 -1.60 6.78 7.55
N ARG A 22 -0.62 6.08 8.10
CA ARG A 22 -0.39 4.66 7.84
C ARG A 22 -0.35 3.88 9.14
N MET A 23 -0.72 2.61 9.08
CA MET A 23 -0.50 1.66 10.17
C MET A 23 -0.19 0.27 9.61
N PRO A 24 0.58 -0.56 10.32
CA PRO A 24 0.81 -1.94 9.88
C PRO A 24 -0.50 -2.70 9.71
N THR A 25 -0.58 -3.50 8.65
CA THR A 25 -1.68 -4.46 8.46
C THR A 25 -1.43 -5.67 9.34
N ALA A 26 -1.56 -5.50 10.65
CA ALA A 26 -1.28 -6.56 11.62
C ALA A 26 -2.52 -6.79 12.49
N VAL A 27 -2.87 -8.07 12.64
CA VAL A 27 -3.97 -8.55 13.49
C VAL A 27 -3.42 -9.72 14.29
N ALA A 28 -3.48 -9.64 15.61
CA ALA A 28 -3.07 -10.72 16.50
C ALA A 28 -4.21 -11.04 17.46
N HIS A 29 -4.37 -12.31 17.85
CA HIS A 29 -5.31 -12.67 18.90
C HIS A 29 -4.84 -12.11 20.25
N ALA A 30 -5.68 -11.36 20.94
CA ALA A 30 -5.47 -11.05 22.35
C ALA A 30 -5.70 -12.35 23.12
N LYS A 31 -4.68 -12.85 23.83
CA LYS A 31 -4.82 -14.09 24.60
C LYS A 31 -5.77 -13.82 25.77
N SER A 32 -6.87 -14.57 25.89
CA SER A 32 -7.55 -14.69 27.19
C SER A 32 -6.69 -15.60 28.08
N GLY A 33 -5.82 -15.01 28.90
CA GLY A 33 -5.03 -15.75 29.89
C GLY A 33 -3.53 -15.72 29.65
N LEU A 34 -2.91 -14.64 30.07
CA LEU A 34 -1.79 -14.74 31.01
C LEU A 34 -1.99 -13.61 32.04
N LEU A 35 -2.56 -13.98 33.20
CA LEU A 35 -2.16 -13.32 34.44
C LEU A 35 -0.62 -13.46 34.53
N GLU A 36 0.03 -12.47 35.16
CA GLU A 36 1.49 -12.37 35.38
C GLU A 36 2.26 -11.59 34.30
N LEU A 37 2.01 -10.27 34.26
CA LEU A 37 3.00 -9.16 34.26
C LEU A 37 2.26 -7.79 34.25
N GLY A 38 1.04 -7.76 34.80
CA GLY A 38 0.05 -6.68 34.62
C GLY A 38 0.37 -5.34 35.31
N GLU A 39 1.52 -5.20 35.96
CA GLU A 39 1.97 -3.93 36.54
C GLU A 39 2.96 -3.16 35.64
N PHE A 40 3.49 -3.80 34.58
CA PHE A 40 4.42 -3.16 33.62
C PHE A 40 3.98 -3.27 32.16
N ALA A 41 3.02 -4.13 31.83
CA ALA A 41 2.36 -4.14 30.52
C ALA A 41 1.34 -2.99 30.50
N GLY A 42 1.70 -1.85 29.88
CA GLY A 42 0.79 -0.72 29.74
C GLY A 42 -0.53 -1.15 29.09
N ASN A 43 -1.65 -0.49 29.43
CA ASN A 43 -2.98 -0.79 28.87
C ASN A 43 -2.92 -0.95 27.34
N GLU A 44 -2.91 -2.19 26.87
CA GLU A 44 -2.94 -2.48 25.44
C GLU A 44 -4.38 -2.32 24.95
N GLU A 45 -4.54 -1.64 23.81
CA GLU A 45 -5.88 -1.41 23.26
C GLU A 45 -6.34 -2.71 22.60
N GLU A 46 -7.46 -3.25 23.05
CA GLU A 46 -8.07 -4.47 22.55
C GLU A 46 -9.33 -4.16 21.74
N PHE A 47 -9.51 -4.94 20.67
CA PHE A 47 -10.65 -4.84 19.77
C PHE A 47 -11.42 -6.16 19.72
N VAL A 48 -12.65 -6.16 20.20
CA VAL A 48 -13.57 -7.28 20.16
C VAL A 48 -14.35 -7.25 18.85
N PHE A 49 -14.17 -8.28 18.03
CA PHE A 49 -14.81 -8.42 16.73
C PHE A 49 -15.22 -9.89 16.50
N GLY A 50 -16.49 -10.13 16.14
CA GLY A 50 -17.00 -11.49 15.95
C GLY A 50 -16.82 -12.39 17.18
N GLY A 51 -16.97 -11.82 18.39
CA GLY A 51 -16.84 -12.54 19.66
C GLY A 51 -15.41 -12.90 20.08
N LYS A 52 -14.38 -12.35 19.41
CA LYS A 52 -12.96 -12.58 19.75
C LYS A 52 -12.24 -11.25 19.93
N ALA A 53 -11.27 -11.22 20.85
CA ALA A 53 -10.44 -10.05 21.12
C ALA A 53 -9.15 -10.07 20.28
N TYR A 54 -8.74 -8.91 19.81
CA TYR A 54 -7.61 -8.72 18.90
C TYR A 54 -6.78 -7.49 19.29
N HIS A 55 -5.46 -7.56 19.04
CA HIS A 55 -4.60 -6.38 18.91
C HIS A 55 -4.42 -6.04 17.43
N LEU A 56 -4.22 -4.76 17.13
CA LEU A 56 -4.06 -4.24 15.77
C LEU A 56 -2.81 -3.36 15.63
N GLY A 57 -2.30 -3.23 14.40
CA GLY A 57 -1.19 -2.33 14.08
C GLY A 57 0.12 -2.74 14.76
N GLU A 58 0.89 -1.76 15.23
CA GLU A 58 2.20 -1.98 15.87
C GLU A 58 2.16 -3.05 16.97
N LYS A 59 1.12 -3.02 17.83
CA LYS A 59 0.95 -3.97 18.93
C LYS A 59 0.73 -5.42 18.48
N ALA A 60 0.31 -5.62 17.23
CA ALA A 60 0.07 -6.94 16.68
C ALA A 60 1.27 -7.53 15.93
N LEU A 61 2.33 -6.75 15.65
CA LEU A 61 3.41 -7.14 14.74
C LEU A 61 4.10 -8.45 15.14
N GLU A 62 4.43 -8.63 16.41
CA GLU A 62 5.18 -9.80 16.90
C GLU A 62 4.42 -11.11 16.68
N LYS A 63 3.08 -11.08 16.78
CA LYS A 63 2.20 -12.26 16.73
C LYS A 63 1.17 -12.14 15.62
N ALA A 64 1.50 -11.40 14.57
CA ALA A 64 0.57 -11.11 13.48
C ALA A 64 0.16 -12.39 12.76
N LEU A 65 -1.14 -12.52 12.51
CA LEU A 65 -1.66 -13.54 11.61
C LEU A 65 -1.14 -13.30 10.17
N PRO A 66 -0.97 -14.35 9.35
CA PRO A 66 -0.60 -14.18 7.95
C PRO A 66 -1.62 -13.32 7.19
N THR A 67 -1.14 -12.23 6.60
CA THR A 67 -2.00 -11.16 6.04
C THR A 67 -2.31 -11.36 4.57
N ARG A 68 -1.46 -12.08 3.83
CA ARG A 68 -1.42 -12.14 2.35
C ARG A 68 -2.55 -12.95 1.69
N SER A 69 -3.53 -13.44 2.46
CA SER A 69 -4.62 -14.28 1.93
C SER A 69 -5.90 -13.50 1.71
N PHE A 70 -6.70 -13.95 0.73
CA PHE A 70 -8.02 -13.39 0.49
C PHE A 70 -8.95 -13.56 1.71
N ASP A 71 -8.84 -14.69 2.40
CA ASP A 71 -9.62 -14.98 3.59
C ASP A 71 -9.28 -14.05 4.76
N PHE A 72 -8.00 -13.69 4.92
CA PHE A 72 -7.59 -12.67 5.88
C PHE A 72 -8.30 -11.35 5.60
N LEU A 73 -8.25 -10.88 4.35
CA LEU A 73 -8.87 -9.62 3.97
C LEU A 73 -10.40 -9.66 4.15
N LYS A 74 -11.06 -10.73 3.70
CA LYS A 74 -12.50 -10.92 3.88
C LYS A 74 -12.93 -10.85 5.33
N LYS A 75 -12.14 -11.45 6.23
CA LYS A 75 -12.47 -11.53 7.64
C LYS A 75 -12.16 -10.24 8.39
N TYR A 76 -11.00 -9.64 8.14
CA TYR A 76 -10.47 -8.57 8.98
C TYR A 76 -10.58 -7.17 8.36
N ALA A 77 -10.97 -7.00 7.10
CA ALA A 77 -11.19 -5.68 6.50
C ALA A 77 -12.12 -4.77 7.33
N PRO A 78 -13.25 -5.24 7.90
CA PRO A 78 -14.08 -4.41 8.77
C PRO A 78 -13.33 -3.94 10.03
N LEU A 79 -12.62 -4.86 10.70
CA LEU A 79 -11.85 -4.55 11.91
C LEU A 79 -10.73 -3.52 11.63
N LEU A 80 -10.01 -3.70 10.53
CA LEU A 80 -8.96 -2.79 10.09
C LEU A 80 -9.53 -1.43 9.66
N ALA A 81 -10.68 -1.40 8.99
CA ALA A 81 -11.37 -0.17 8.64
C ALA A 81 -11.86 0.59 9.89
N TYR A 82 -12.35 -0.11 10.92
CA TYR A 82 -12.75 0.51 12.18
C TYR A 82 -11.58 1.22 12.85
N LYS A 83 -10.42 0.55 12.98
CA LYS A 83 -9.23 1.18 13.53
C LYS A 83 -8.83 2.43 12.75
N ALA A 84 -8.80 2.34 11.43
CA ALA A 84 -8.50 3.48 10.57
C ALA A 84 -9.50 4.63 10.80
N VAL A 85 -10.80 4.36 10.87
CA VAL A 85 -11.80 5.41 11.14
C VAL A 85 -11.58 6.05 12.50
N LYS A 86 -11.29 5.26 13.55
CA LYS A 86 -11.00 5.79 14.89
C LYS A 86 -9.77 6.69 14.90
N ASP A 87 -8.73 6.31 14.18
CA ASP A 87 -7.48 7.09 14.08
C ASP A 87 -7.68 8.44 13.37
N THR A 88 -8.72 8.58 12.55
CA THR A 88 -9.05 9.90 11.97
C THR A 88 -9.54 10.91 13.00
N GLY A 89 -10.07 10.46 14.15
CA GLY A 89 -10.74 11.31 15.14
C GLY A 89 -11.98 12.05 14.62
N LYS A 90 -12.51 11.68 13.44
CA LYS A 90 -13.57 12.42 12.73
C LYS A 90 -14.69 11.49 12.27
N LYS A 91 -15.89 12.05 12.06
CA LYS A 91 -17.03 11.28 11.54
C LYS A 91 -16.85 10.97 10.05
N VAL A 92 -16.64 9.70 9.73
CA VAL A 92 -16.58 9.18 8.36
C VAL A 92 -17.99 8.74 7.93
N SER A 93 -18.48 9.32 6.84
CA SER A 93 -19.80 9.00 6.26
C SER A 93 -19.68 8.15 5.00
N ARG A 94 -18.57 8.26 4.28
CA ARG A 94 -18.29 7.49 3.07
C ARG A 94 -16.91 6.86 3.16
N LEU A 95 -16.83 5.58 2.83
CA LEU A 95 -15.59 4.81 2.85
C LEU A 95 -15.25 4.37 1.42
N ALA A 96 -14.08 4.75 0.93
CA ALA A 96 -13.57 4.35 -0.38
C ALA A 96 -12.40 3.39 -0.19
N VAL A 97 -12.58 2.11 -0.54
CA VAL A 97 -11.62 1.04 -0.20
C VAL A 97 -11.04 0.39 -1.45
N GLY A 98 -9.75 0.11 -1.42
CA GLY A 98 -9.04 -0.67 -2.43
C GLY A 98 -9.18 -2.18 -2.23
N LEU A 99 -9.28 -2.92 -3.34
CA LEU A 99 -9.05 -4.37 -3.39
C LEU A 99 -7.93 -4.67 -4.39
N PRO A 100 -7.07 -5.67 -4.13
CA PRO A 100 -6.12 -6.18 -5.11
C PRO A 100 -6.78 -6.48 -6.45
N LEU A 101 -6.11 -6.14 -7.55
CA LEU A 101 -6.67 -6.25 -8.91
C LEU A 101 -7.15 -7.68 -9.21
N ALA A 102 -6.39 -8.70 -8.78
CA ALA A 102 -6.73 -10.11 -8.91
C ALA A 102 -8.03 -10.49 -8.19
N TRP A 103 -8.41 -9.75 -7.15
CA TRP A 103 -9.60 -10.01 -6.33
C TRP A 103 -10.76 -9.06 -6.65
N TYR A 104 -10.58 -8.12 -7.58
CA TYR A 104 -11.60 -7.17 -8.02
C TYR A 104 -12.61 -7.83 -8.98
N THR A 105 -13.47 -8.69 -8.43
CA THR A 105 -14.56 -9.37 -9.14
C THR A 105 -15.93 -8.87 -8.66
N PRO A 106 -17.00 -8.95 -9.47
CA PRO A 106 -18.33 -8.52 -9.02
C PRO A 106 -18.81 -9.19 -7.71
N PRO A 107 -18.64 -10.51 -7.49
CA PRO A 107 -19.01 -11.15 -6.22
C PRO A 107 -18.22 -10.60 -5.02
N ASN A 108 -16.90 -10.41 -5.18
CA ASN A 108 -16.06 -9.90 -4.12
C ASN A 108 -16.42 -8.45 -3.76
N ARG A 109 -16.62 -7.58 -4.77
CA ARG A 109 -17.07 -6.20 -4.53
C ARG A 109 -18.37 -6.17 -3.74
N LYS A 110 -19.37 -6.97 -4.13
CA LYS A 110 -20.64 -7.06 -3.40
C LYS A 110 -20.44 -7.51 -1.95
N PHE A 111 -19.58 -8.51 -1.73
CA PHE A 111 -19.25 -8.98 -0.38
C PHE A 111 -18.63 -7.86 0.47
N PHE A 112 -17.57 -7.20 -0.04
CA PHE A 112 -16.86 -6.16 0.71
C PHE A 112 -17.73 -4.92 0.95
N THR A 113 -18.51 -4.49 -0.05
CA THR A 113 -19.49 -3.41 0.14
C THR A 113 -20.43 -3.74 1.29
N SER A 114 -21.02 -4.95 1.33
CA SER A 114 -21.92 -5.35 2.41
C SER A 114 -21.22 -5.46 3.77
N ALA A 115 -20.05 -6.11 3.82
CA ALA A 115 -19.30 -6.33 5.06
C ALA A 115 -18.80 -5.03 5.69
N LEU A 116 -18.45 -4.03 4.86
CA LEU A 116 -17.97 -2.72 5.31
C LEU A 116 -19.12 -1.73 5.54
N LYS A 117 -20.31 -1.94 4.96
CA LYS A 117 -21.44 -1.01 5.07
C LYS A 117 -21.87 -0.75 6.51
N LYS A 118 -21.94 -1.83 7.30
CA LYS A 118 -22.35 -1.80 8.71
C LYS A 118 -21.79 -3.02 9.42
N PHE A 119 -21.09 -2.81 10.52
CA PHE A 119 -20.52 -3.88 11.34
C PHE A 119 -20.27 -3.39 12.77
N GLU A 120 -19.90 -4.29 13.67
CA GLU A 120 -19.73 -4.00 15.11
C GLU A 120 -18.32 -4.35 15.57
N VAL A 121 -17.68 -3.44 16.32
CA VAL A 121 -16.40 -3.65 17.01
C VAL A 121 -16.54 -3.05 18.40
N ASN A 122 -16.08 -3.73 19.46
CA ASN A 122 -16.18 -3.25 20.85
C ASN A 122 -17.61 -2.93 21.31
N GLY A 123 -18.62 -3.62 20.77
CA GLY A 123 -20.04 -3.32 21.02
C GLY A 123 -20.54 -2.02 20.34
N GLU A 124 -19.67 -1.32 19.62
CA GLU A 124 -20.02 -0.14 18.84
C GLU A 124 -20.36 -0.53 17.41
N THR A 125 -21.58 -0.19 16.97
CA THR A 125 -21.96 -0.33 15.56
C THR A 125 -21.46 0.86 14.76
N ILE A 126 -20.60 0.59 13.77
CA ILE A 126 -20.19 1.56 12.75
C ILE A 126 -20.97 1.32 11.47
N SER A 127 -21.31 2.40 10.76
CA SER A 127 -21.99 2.34 9.47
C SER A 127 -21.63 3.51 8.59
N PHE A 128 -21.59 3.29 7.27
CA PHE A 128 -21.33 4.34 6.29
C PHE A 128 -22.53 4.54 5.36
N ASP A 129 -22.79 5.79 5.00
CA ASP A 129 -23.81 6.18 4.02
C ASP A 129 -23.48 5.63 2.63
N GLN A 130 -22.18 5.44 2.33
CA GLN A 130 -21.71 4.82 1.09
C GLN A 130 -20.37 4.11 1.29
N VAL A 131 -20.22 2.97 0.61
CA VAL A 131 -18.96 2.22 0.53
C VAL A 131 -18.62 2.01 -0.94
N ASP A 132 -17.54 2.63 -1.40
CA ASP A 132 -17.03 2.50 -2.76
C ASP A 132 -15.86 1.52 -2.78
N ILE A 133 -15.88 0.57 -3.72
CA ILE A 133 -14.82 -0.43 -3.87
C ILE A 133 -14.08 -0.20 -5.19
N TYR A 134 -12.78 0.05 -5.10
CA TYR A 134 -11.89 0.36 -6.23
C TYR A 134 -10.80 -0.72 -6.39
N PRO A 135 -10.27 -0.93 -7.61
CA PRO A 135 -9.10 -1.78 -7.80
C PRO A 135 -7.84 -1.02 -7.37
N GLN A 136 -6.95 -1.69 -6.64
CA GLN A 136 -5.57 -1.23 -6.45
C GLN A 136 -4.86 -1.11 -7.81
N GLY A 137 -3.88 -0.21 -7.90
CA GLY A 137 -3.26 0.22 -9.15
C GLY A 137 -4.11 1.24 -9.92
N VAL A 138 -5.42 0.99 -10.06
CA VAL A 138 -6.35 1.98 -10.67
C VAL A 138 -6.55 3.19 -9.76
N GLY A 139 -6.43 3.03 -8.44
CA GLY A 139 -6.40 4.16 -7.51
C GLY A 139 -5.32 5.18 -7.86
N ILE A 140 -4.11 4.72 -8.20
CA ILE A 140 -3.02 5.62 -8.61
C ILE A 140 -3.35 6.37 -9.92
N LEU A 141 -3.98 5.72 -10.89
CA LEU A 141 -4.47 6.39 -12.09
C LEU A 141 -5.52 7.46 -11.75
N MET A 142 -6.44 7.17 -10.82
CA MET A 142 -7.43 8.14 -10.34
C MET A 142 -6.76 9.32 -9.61
N ASP A 143 -5.69 9.06 -8.86
CA ASP A 143 -4.93 10.11 -8.19
C ASP A 143 -4.28 11.10 -9.17
N TYR A 144 -3.76 10.57 -10.29
CA TYR A 144 -3.22 11.37 -11.40
C TYR A 144 -4.31 12.14 -12.15
N ARG A 145 -5.48 11.52 -12.37
CA ARG A 145 -6.56 12.11 -13.17
C ARG A 145 -7.42 13.12 -12.43
N PHE A 146 -7.58 13.01 -11.11
CA PHE A 146 -8.50 13.84 -10.34
C PHE A 146 -7.78 14.82 -9.41
N GLY A 147 -8.30 16.05 -9.34
CA GLY A 147 -7.92 17.06 -8.38
C GLY A 147 -8.42 16.73 -6.96
N ALA A 148 -7.97 17.51 -5.97
CA ALA A 148 -8.42 17.36 -4.59
C ALA A 148 -9.93 17.64 -4.40
N ASP A 149 -10.54 18.36 -5.33
CA ASP A 149 -11.99 18.62 -5.39
C ASP A 149 -12.77 17.52 -6.12
N GLY A 150 -12.10 16.45 -6.56
CA GLY A 150 -12.70 15.35 -7.33
C GLY A 150 -12.91 15.65 -8.81
N LYS A 151 -12.55 16.83 -9.31
CA LYS A 151 -12.70 17.15 -10.74
C LYS A 151 -11.57 16.56 -11.56
N GLU A 152 -11.90 16.17 -12.78
CA GLU A 152 -10.90 15.68 -13.72
C GLU A 152 -9.93 16.80 -14.11
N LEU A 153 -8.64 16.47 -14.12
CA LEU A 153 -7.57 17.39 -14.48
C LEU A 153 -7.37 17.39 -16.01
N PRO A 154 -7.19 18.57 -16.62
CA PRO A 154 -6.97 18.67 -18.07
C PRO A 154 -5.67 17.97 -18.48
N GLY A 155 -5.66 17.36 -19.67
CA GLY A 155 -4.47 16.71 -20.23
C GLY A 155 -4.11 15.35 -19.62
N THR A 156 -5.00 14.78 -18.79
CA THR A 156 -4.78 13.46 -18.16
C THR A 156 -5.44 12.30 -18.92
N VAL A 157 -6.22 12.60 -19.95
CA VAL A 157 -6.80 11.62 -20.88
C VAL A 157 -5.76 11.26 -21.94
N ILE A 158 -4.90 10.32 -21.58
CA ILE A 158 -3.74 9.87 -22.36
C ILE A 158 -3.56 8.35 -22.18
N ASP A 159 -2.66 7.77 -22.97
CA ASP A 159 -2.21 6.39 -22.82
C ASP A 159 -1.00 6.32 -21.88
N GLY A 160 -0.91 5.24 -21.13
CA GLY A 160 0.22 5.06 -20.21
C GLY A 160 0.16 3.78 -19.39
N LEU A 161 1.12 3.70 -18.47
CA LEU A 161 1.22 2.62 -17.49
C LEU A 161 1.28 3.20 -16.08
N VAL A 162 0.60 2.57 -15.15
CA VAL A 162 0.85 2.68 -13.72
C VAL A 162 1.70 1.48 -13.31
N VAL A 163 2.72 1.73 -12.49
CA VAL A 163 3.55 0.72 -11.84
C VAL A 163 3.51 0.97 -10.34
N ASP A 164 2.71 0.18 -9.63
CA ASP A 164 2.57 0.21 -8.17
C ASP A 164 3.54 -0.78 -7.54
N ILE A 165 4.58 -0.25 -6.90
CA ILE A 165 5.66 -1.04 -6.33
C ILE A 165 5.37 -1.20 -4.84
N GLY A 166 4.68 -2.29 -4.54
CA GLY A 166 4.41 -2.71 -3.18
C GLY A 166 5.62 -3.36 -2.51
N PHE A 167 5.40 -3.83 -1.29
CA PHE A 167 6.45 -4.54 -0.54
C PHE A 167 6.81 -5.87 -1.21
N ASN A 168 5.81 -6.67 -1.59
CA ASN A 168 6.04 -8.01 -2.16
C ASN A 168 5.67 -8.07 -3.65
N THR A 169 4.74 -7.24 -4.12
CA THR A 169 4.22 -7.28 -5.49
C THR A 169 4.58 -6.01 -6.25
N VAL A 170 4.61 -6.14 -7.58
CA VAL A 170 4.50 -5.01 -8.49
C VAL A 170 3.23 -5.19 -9.28
N ASP A 171 2.31 -4.23 -9.17
CA ASP A 171 1.05 -4.20 -9.91
C ASP A 171 1.19 -3.21 -11.07
N VAL A 172 0.97 -3.69 -12.29
CA VAL A 172 1.04 -2.89 -13.52
C VAL A 172 -0.36 -2.71 -14.08
N VAL A 173 -0.82 -1.46 -14.16
CA VAL A 173 -2.08 -1.11 -14.80
C VAL A 173 -1.80 -0.35 -16.08
N VAL A 174 -2.11 -0.99 -17.21
CA VAL A 174 -2.11 -0.31 -18.51
C VAL A 174 -3.38 0.52 -18.60
N PHE A 175 -3.28 1.74 -19.11
CA PHE A 175 -4.43 2.58 -19.40
C PHE A 175 -4.34 3.20 -20.79
N SER A 176 -5.50 3.36 -21.41
CA SER A 176 -5.67 3.99 -22.73
C SER A 176 -6.82 4.98 -22.66
N ASP A 177 -6.65 6.16 -23.26
CA ASP A 177 -7.63 7.24 -23.20
C ASP A 177 -8.07 7.55 -21.75
N GLY A 178 -7.11 7.53 -20.81
CA GLY A 178 -7.35 7.71 -19.38
C GLY A 178 -8.08 6.55 -18.66
N ALA A 179 -8.46 5.47 -19.35
CA ALA A 179 -9.20 4.35 -18.77
C ALA A 179 -8.32 3.09 -18.62
N ALA A 180 -8.44 2.40 -17.48
CA ALA A 180 -7.68 1.18 -17.21
C ALA A 180 -8.10 0.02 -18.13
N VAL A 181 -7.11 -0.64 -18.73
CA VAL A 181 -7.27 -1.79 -19.64
C VAL A 181 -6.89 -3.06 -18.89
N LYS A 182 -7.90 -3.74 -18.32
CA LYS A 182 -7.70 -4.92 -17.47
C LYS A 182 -7.00 -6.07 -18.19
N SER A 183 -7.29 -6.32 -19.48
CA SER A 183 -6.68 -7.42 -20.25
C SER A 183 -5.17 -7.30 -20.38
N ASP A 184 -4.67 -6.06 -20.33
CA ASP A 184 -3.27 -5.73 -20.56
C ASP A 184 -2.53 -5.47 -19.25
N SER A 185 -3.25 -5.45 -18.12
CA SER A 185 -2.70 -5.24 -16.78
C SER A 185 -2.19 -6.55 -16.17
N ALA A 186 -1.27 -6.47 -15.22
CA ALA A 186 -0.69 -7.65 -14.58
C ALA A 186 -0.22 -7.38 -13.15
N MET A 187 0.05 -8.46 -12.43
CA MET A 187 0.68 -8.42 -11.11
C MET A 187 1.87 -9.39 -11.13
N PHE A 188 3.02 -8.91 -10.67
CA PHE A 188 4.22 -9.72 -10.48
C PHE A 188 4.41 -9.98 -8.98
N GLU A 189 4.35 -11.24 -8.57
CA GLU A 189 4.64 -11.63 -7.20
C GLU A 189 6.15 -11.69 -6.95
N ARG A 190 6.56 -11.38 -5.72
CA ARG A 190 7.97 -11.37 -5.29
C ARG A 190 8.84 -10.40 -6.11
N ALA A 191 8.21 -9.40 -6.72
CA ALA A 191 8.85 -8.39 -7.53
C ALA A 191 8.98 -7.04 -6.80
N GLY A 192 8.39 -6.88 -5.62
CA GLY A 192 8.40 -5.62 -4.88
C GLY A 192 9.72 -5.34 -4.14
N VAL A 193 9.67 -4.36 -3.24
CA VAL A 193 10.80 -3.90 -2.41
C VAL A 193 11.48 -5.02 -1.61
N SER A 194 10.77 -6.10 -1.29
CA SER A 194 11.34 -7.25 -0.58
C SER A 194 12.56 -7.82 -1.30
N ARG A 195 12.65 -7.70 -2.63
CA ARG A 195 13.83 -8.13 -3.40
C ARG A 195 15.07 -7.32 -3.03
N ILE A 196 14.97 -5.99 -3.11
CA ILE A 196 16.03 -5.05 -2.71
C ILE A 196 16.43 -5.29 -1.24
N ALA A 197 15.45 -5.57 -0.37
CA ALA A 197 15.72 -5.88 1.03
C ALA A 197 16.52 -7.19 1.20
N GLN A 198 16.23 -8.24 0.42
CA GLN A 198 17.01 -9.48 0.42
C GLN A 198 18.42 -9.27 -0.11
N ASP A 199 18.58 -8.49 -1.18
CA ASP A 199 19.88 -8.16 -1.75
C ASP A 199 20.74 -7.38 -0.73
N LEU A 200 20.13 -6.44 0.00
CA LEU A 200 20.80 -5.73 1.10
C LEU A 200 21.19 -6.66 2.25
N ILE A 201 20.30 -7.57 2.67
CA ILE A 201 20.60 -8.58 3.70
C ILE A 201 21.81 -9.41 3.27
N GLN A 202 21.85 -9.84 2.01
CA GLN A 202 22.95 -10.62 1.46
C GLN A 202 24.26 -9.83 1.43
N ALA A 203 24.24 -8.58 0.95
CA ALA A 203 25.41 -7.70 0.94
C ALA A 203 25.96 -7.49 2.36
N MET A 204 25.08 -7.22 3.33
CA MET A 204 25.46 -7.03 4.73
C MET A 204 26.07 -8.28 5.36
N GLN A 205 25.57 -9.45 4.99
CA GLN A 205 26.11 -10.71 5.47
C GLN A 205 27.49 -11.01 4.86
N VAL A 206 27.71 -10.70 3.57
CA VAL A 206 28.98 -10.95 2.87
C VAL A 206 30.05 -9.94 3.27
N GLU A 207 29.72 -8.65 3.27
CA GLU A 207 30.70 -7.56 3.46
C GLU A 207 31.00 -7.32 4.94
N CYS A 208 30.04 -7.60 5.83
CA CYS A 208 30.12 -7.18 7.23
C CYS A 208 29.88 -8.31 8.23
N ALA A 209 29.50 -9.51 7.79
CA ALA A 209 29.03 -10.60 8.65
C ALA A 209 27.87 -10.20 9.59
N ILE A 210 26.99 -9.31 9.11
CA ILE A 210 25.81 -8.84 9.83
C ILE A 210 24.57 -9.49 9.23
N ASN A 211 23.82 -10.21 10.06
CA ASN A 211 22.51 -10.74 9.70
C ASN A 211 21.43 -9.71 10.05
N LEU A 212 20.86 -9.08 9.02
CA LEU A 212 19.69 -8.22 9.18
C LEU A 212 18.39 -9.03 9.05
N SER A 213 17.39 -8.69 9.85
CA SER A 213 16.00 -9.07 9.60
C SER A 213 15.43 -8.26 8.42
N GLU A 214 14.31 -8.73 7.84
CA GLU A 214 13.62 -8.02 6.75
C GLU A 214 13.11 -6.64 7.18
N GLN A 215 12.73 -6.48 8.46
CA GLN A 215 12.34 -5.19 9.02
C GLN A 215 13.53 -4.23 9.16
N GLU A 216 14.67 -4.72 9.64
CA GLU A 216 15.90 -3.93 9.73
C GLU A 216 16.40 -3.53 8.35
N ALA A 217 16.34 -4.43 7.36
CA ALA A 217 16.69 -4.13 5.98
C ALA A 217 15.75 -3.07 5.38
N LYS A 218 14.42 -3.19 5.58
CA LYS A 218 13.46 -2.16 5.14
C LYS A 218 13.76 -0.81 5.77
N LYS A 219 14.08 -0.79 7.06
CA LYS A 219 14.46 0.43 7.77
C LYS A 219 15.77 1.01 7.23
N ALA A 220 16.78 0.17 7.01
CA ALA A 220 18.05 0.56 6.44
C ALA A 220 17.91 1.17 5.03
N LEU A 221 17.09 0.56 4.18
CA LEU A 221 16.77 1.09 2.85
C LEU A 221 16.19 2.50 2.93
N LEU A 222 15.31 2.77 3.89
CA LEU A 222 14.68 4.09 4.06
C LEU A 222 15.60 5.13 4.72
N GLU A 223 16.40 4.70 5.69
CA GLU A 223 17.26 5.59 6.49
C GLU A 223 18.66 5.78 5.91
N GLY A 224 19.04 4.98 4.90
CA GLY A 224 20.35 5.03 4.25
C GLY A 224 21.47 4.37 5.07
N GLY A 225 21.16 3.73 6.19
CA GLY A 225 22.18 3.18 7.07
C GLY A 225 21.62 2.28 8.18
N ILE A 226 22.54 1.69 8.93
CA ILE A 226 22.23 0.85 10.10
C ILE A 226 23.08 1.26 11.30
N ARG A 227 22.65 0.83 12.50
CA ARG A 227 23.45 0.98 13.71
C ARG A 227 24.03 -0.35 14.13
N VAL A 228 25.36 -0.44 14.20
CA VAL A 228 26.11 -1.65 14.52
C VAL A 228 26.97 -1.36 15.75
N TYR A 229 26.75 -2.11 16.84
CA TYR A 229 27.43 -1.88 18.13
C TYR A 229 27.41 -0.40 18.60
N GLY A 230 26.32 0.31 18.31
CA GLY A 230 26.15 1.72 18.67
C GLY A 230 26.75 2.74 17.70
N ALA A 231 27.54 2.30 16.71
CA ALA A 231 28.06 3.15 15.63
C ALA A 231 27.12 3.16 14.42
N GLU A 232 26.94 4.32 13.79
CA GLU A 232 26.23 4.43 12.52
C GLU A 232 27.13 3.94 11.38
N LYS A 233 26.56 3.12 10.52
CA LYS A 233 27.17 2.67 9.27
C LYS A 233 26.32 3.19 8.13
N ASP A 234 26.91 4.05 7.32
CA ASP A 234 26.33 4.53 6.07
C ASP A 234 26.32 3.38 5.04
N LEU A 235 25.16 3.17 4.43
CA LEU A 235 24.92 2.17 3.39
C LEU A 235 24.42 2.82 2.09
N THR A 236 24.45 4.15 1.98
CA THR A 236 23.87 4.89 0.85
C THR A 236 24.37 4.36 -0.50
N VAL A 237 25.69 4.21 -0.67
CA VAL A 237 26.29 3.71 -1.92
C VAL A 237 25.85 2.27 -2.24
N THR A 238 25.83 1.39 -1.24
CA THR A 238 25.37 0.00 -1.41
C THR A 238 23.89 -0.06 -1.78
N ILE A 239 23.07 0.77 -1.13
CA ILE A 239 21.62 0.86 -1.39
C ILE A 239 21.37 1.42 -2.79
N GLU A 240 22.10 2.44 -3.22
CA GLU A 240 22.00 3.03 -4.55
C GLU A 240 22.34 1.99 -5.63
N ALA A 241 23.43 1.24 -5.49
CA ALA A 241 23.79 0.19 -6.44
C ALA A 241 22.71 -0.92 -6.53
N ILE A 242 22.21 -1.40 -5.40
CA ILE A 242 21.14 -2.42 -5.38
C ILE A 242 19.85 -1.86 -6.00
N ALA A 243 19.53 -0.59 -5.73
CA ALA A 243 18.35 0.06 -6.29
C ALA A 243 18.46 0.21 -7.82
N GLU A 244 19.62 0.59 -8.34
CA GLU A 244 19.90 0.67 -9.78
C GLU A 244 19.69 -0.70 -10.46
N ASP A 245 20.31 -1.76 -9.94
CA ASP A 245 20.14 -3.13 -10.44
C ASP A 245 18.66 -3.56 -10.45
N TYR A 246 17.92 -3.21 -9.39
CA TYR A 246 16.49 -3.49 -9.29
C TYR A 246 15.68 -2.72 -10.34
N VAL A 247 15.99 -1.45 -10.59
CA VAL A 247 15.29 -0.63 -11.58
C VAL A 247 15.52 -1.15 -12.98
N GLU A 248 16.76 -1.49 -13.34
CA GLU A 248 17.08 -2.08 -14.63
C GLU A 248 16.30 -3.38 -14.83
N TRP A 249 16.36 -4.28 -13.86
CA TRP A 249 15.59 -5.53 -13.88
C TRP A 249 14.08 -5.29 -14.02
N LEU A 250 13.51 -4.33 -13.29
CA LEU A 250 12.10 -4.03 -13.34
C LEU A 250 11.70 -3.49 -14.72
N LEU A 251 12.50 -2.59 -15.28
CA LEU A 251 12.25 -2.02 -16.61
C LEU A 251 12.37 -3.06 -17.71
N ASP A 252 13.29 -4.03 -17.59
CA ASP A 252 13.37 -5.15 -18.53
C ASP A 252 12.11 -6.03 -18.48
N ILE A 253 11.56 -6.26 -17.29
CA ILE A 253 10.26 -6.95 -17.16
C ILE A 253 9.16 -6.15 -17.82
N LEU A 254 9.11 -4.83 -17.59
CA LEU A 254 8.09 -3.98 -18.20
C LEU A 254 8.21 -3.97 -19.72
N ALA A 255 9.42 -3.80 -20.24
CA ALA A 255 9.73 -3.83 -21.67
C ALA A 255 9.34 -5.18 -22.31
N SER A 256 9.68 -6.30 -21.65
CA SER A 256 9.39 -7.66 -22.17
C SER A 256 7.92 -7.91 -22.51
N ARG A 257 7.01 -7.19 -21.85
CA ARG A 257 5.56 -7.35 -22.02
C ARG A 257 4.87 -6.13 -22.63
N TRP A 258 5.43 -4.94 -22.46
CA TRP A 258 4.78 -3.68 -22.83
C TRP A 258 5.67 -2.69 -23.58
N GLU A 259 6.78 -3.11 -24.20
CA GLU A 259 7.67 -2.24 -24.99
C GLU A 259 6.90 -1.32 -25.94
N ASP A 260 6.05 -1.88 -26.81
CA ASP A 260 5.25 -1.10 -27.78
C ASP A 260 4.33 -0.08 -27.11
N LYS A 261 3.81 -0.40 -25.92
CA LYS A 261 2.94 0.53 -25.17
C LYS A 261 3.79 1.60 -24.50
N LEU A 262 4.91 1.25 -23.89
CA LEU A 262 5.84 2.21 -23.28
C LEU A 262 6.34 3.24 -24.31
N GLN A 263 6.70 2.80 -25.52
CA GLN A 263 7.15 3.68 -26.61
C GLN A 263 6.07 4.68 -27.06
N ARG A 264 4.79 4.33 -26.91
CA ARG A 264 3.65 5.18 -27.31
C ARG A 264 2.98 5.89 -26.13
N SER A 265 3.40 5.59 -24.91
CA SER A 265 2.80 6.11 -23.69
C SER A 265 3.12 7.58 -23.52
N GLY A 266 2.12 8.38 -23.18
CA GLY A 266 2.34 9.76 -22.73
C GLY A 266 2.78 9.83 -21.27
N LYS A 267 2.65 8.73 -20.50
CA LYS A 267 2.95 8.70 -19.06
C LYS A 267 3.33 7.30 -18.56
N LEU A 268 4.29 7.26 -17.65
CA LEU A 268 4.66 6.13 -16.81
C LEU A 268 4.56 6.58 -15.34
N ILE A 269 3.48 6.20 -14.66
CA ILE A 269 3.23 6.60 -13.27
C ILE A 269 3.82 5.55 -12.34
N ILE A 270 4.84 5.91 -11.56
CA ILE A 270 5.48 4.99 -10.60
C ILE A 270 5.04 5.39 -9.20
N ALA A 271 4.42 4.47 -8.48
CA ALA A 271 3.87 4.71 -7.15
C ALA A 271 4.13 3.51 -6.20
N GLY A 272 3.52 3.55 -5.02
CA GLY A 272 3.76 2.55 -3.98
C GLY A 272 4.97 2.88 -3.13
N GLY A 273 5.19 2.10 -2.07
CA GLY A 273 6.30 2.30 -1.15
C GLY A 273 7.68 2.13 -1.79
N GLY A 274 7.75 1.39 -2.90
CA GLY A 274 8.99 1.21 -3.64
C GLY A 274 9.39 2.41 -4.48
N ALA A 275 8.47 3.29 -4.87
CA ALA A 275 8.78 4.41 -5.76
C ALA A 275 9.87 5.35 -5.22
N HIS A 276 10.01 5.45 -3.89
CA HIS A 276 11.08 6.20 -3.22
C HIS A 276 12.49 5.75 -3.62
N PHE A 277 12.66 4.47 -3.96
CA PHE A 277 13.94 3.90 -4.40
C PHE A 277 14.19 4.09 -5.89
N LEU A 278 13.14 4.29 -6.70
CA LEU A 278 13.26 4.36 -8.15
C LEU A 278 13.40 5.76 -8.72
N ALA A 279 12.95 6.79 -8.00
CA ALA A 279 12.85 8.14 -8.56
C ALA A 279 14.18 8.70 -9.13
N ARG A 280 15.33 8.19 -8.66
CA ARG A 280 16.67 8.62 -9.11
C ARG A 280 17.32 7.69 -10.14
N ALA A 281 16.82 6.46 -10.28
CA ALA A 281 17.41 5.42 -11.11
C ALA A 281 16.65 5.20 -12.43
N VAL A 282 15.62 6.00 -12.72
CA VAL A 282 14.90 5.92 -14.00
C VAL A 282 15.83 6.31 -15.15
N PRO A 283 16.01 5.44 -16.18
CA PRO A 283 16.81 5.76 -17.35
C PRO A 283 16.32 6.99 -18.11
N GLN A 284 17.25 7.76 -18.66
CA GLN A 284 16.98 9.02 -19.37
C GLN A 284 15.91 8.89 -20.47
N ARG A 285 15.81 7.73 -21.14
CA ARG A 285 14.80 7.48 -22.18
C ARG A 285 13.34 7.58 -21.69
N TYR A 286 13.11 7.45 -20.39
CA TYR A 286 11.79 7.54 -19.77
C TYR A 286 11.56 8.86 -19.01
N ALA A 287 12.56 9.75 -18.97
CA ALA A 287 12.52 10.97 -18.16
C ALA A 287 11.33 11.88 -18.51
N ASP A 288 10.94 11.96 -19.79
CA ASP A 288 9.85 12.83 -20.24
C ASP A 288 8.44 12.27 -19.91
N ILE A 289 8.34 10.96 -19.68
CA ILE A 289 7.06 10.29 -19.42
C ILE A 289 6.90 9.86 -17.97
N VAL A 290 7.97 9.79 -17.17
CA VAL A 290 7.85 9.36 -15.78
C VAL A 290 7.15 10.41 -14.92
N HIS A 291 6.27 9.91 -14.06
CA HIS A 291 5.63 10.69 -13.02
C HIS A 291 5.61 9.89 -11.71
N VAL A 292 6.20 10.45 -10.66
CA VAL A 292 6.11 9.92 -9.30
C VAL A 292 5.24 10.88 -8.49
N PRO A 293 4.07 10.46 -8.00
CA PRO A 293 3.21 11.34 -7.22
C PRO A 293 3.82 11.59 -5.84
N GLU A 294 3.50 12.74 -5.22
CA GLU A 294 3.91 13.02 -3.84
C GLU A 294 3.36 11.97 -2.88
N LEU A 295 4.17 11.56 -1.90
CA LEU A 295 3.84 10.48 -0.96
C LEU A 295 3.30 9.25 -1.72
N PRO A 296 4.11 8.64 -2.60
CA PRO A 296 3.66 7.65 -3.59
C PRO A 296 3.00 6.42 -2.97
N GLU A 297 3.33 6.06 -1.73
CA GLU A 297 2.69 4.98 -1.00
C GLU A 297 1.22 5.24 -0.63
N PHE A 298 0.78 6.50 -0.69
CA PHE A 298 -0.61 6.92 -0.45
C PHE A 298 -1.42 7.11 -1.74
N ALA A 299 -0.81 6.99 -2.92
CA ALA A 299 -1.45 7.32 -4.18
C ALA A 299 -2.72 6.50 -4.46
N ASN A 300 -2.75 5.21 -4.12
CA ASN A 300 -3.99 4.42 -4.20
C ASN A 300 -5.10 5.00 -3.31
N ALA A 301 -4.83 5.16 -2.01
CA ALA A 301 -5.80 5.68 -1.05
C ALA A 301 -6.28 7.10 -1.41
N ARG A 302 -5.37 7.96 -1.87
CA ARG A 302 -5.67 9.32 -2.32
C ARG A 302 -6.53 9.32 -3.58
N GLY A 303 -6.24 8.46 -4.55
CA GLY A 303 -7.08 8.31 -5.73
C GLY A 303 -8.47 7.76 -5.43
N PHE A 304 -8.60 6.82 -4.49
CA PHE A 304 -9.91 6.35 -4.03
C PHE A 304 -10.71 7.48 -3.37
N TYR A 305 -10.06 8.30 -2.55
CA TYR A 305 -10.65 9.49 -1.95
C TYR A 305 -11.16 10.46 -3.03
N LYS A 306 -10.30 10.85 -3.97
CA LYS A 306 -10.62 11.79 -5.06
C LYS A 306 -11.74 11.26 -5.97
N ALA A 307 -11.66 10.00 -6.39
CA ALA A 307 -12.68 9.36 -7.22
C ALA A 307 -14.02 9.18 -6.50
N SER A 308 -14.02 9.09 -5.18
CA SER A 308 -15.24 9.02 -4.38
C SER A 308 -15.91 10.39 -4.23
N LEU A 309 -15.13 11.49 -4.23
CA LEU A 309 -15.65 12.86 -4.34
C LEU A 309 -16.23 13.17 -5.73
N ALA A 310 -15.58 12.68 -6.79
CA ALA A 310 -16.03 12.87 -8.18
C ALA A 310 -17.43 12.32 -8.48
N LYS A 311 -17.97 11.43 -7.62
CA LYS A 311 -19.35 10.93 -7.75
C LYS A 311 -20.41 11.93 -7.29
N ASP A 312 -20.01 12.98 -6.57
CA ASP A 312 -20.88 14.02 -6.04
C ASP A 312 -20.92 15.27 -6.94
N SER A 313 -20.07 15.34 -7.97
CA SER A 313 -19.97 16.43 -8.96
C SER A 313 -20.69 16.09 -10.27
#